data_AF-A0AAQ3G206-F1
#
_entry.id   AF-A0AAQ3G206-F1
#
_cell.length_a   1.000
_cell.length_b   1.000
_cell.length_c   1.000
_cell.angle_alpha   90.00
_cell.angle_beta   90.00
_cell.angle_gamma   90.00
#
_symmetry.space_group_name_H-M   'P 1'
#
loop_
_entity.id
_entity.type
_entity.pdbx_description
1 polymer ?
#
loop_
_entity_poly.entity_id
_entity_poly.type
_entity_poly.pdbx_seq_one_letter_code
_entity_poly.pdbx_strand_id
1 'polypeptide(L)'
;MINNIHDWNDLELEASIDAYLKMLDFEKTSTPYSKANFNRELREGALSARTKASIEFRMQCISNALESIEHPRISGYLPAKNLAKNLQTRLETILKNRLTSLPNDNHQIARLAIKEILTKHFKTPIEEIENIIKTTLYALENTDYKAIIKHIATTDRADIVNIAESLNDFGLNEVSRLIKNAKSRLTFLDHLESLALNPRTLEKEMHTAIENNLWILGSTYSLFSSNITLKRQIENHLEKSFTGTNGSSRPDLLLHENMYGDYLLIELKRPSHPINHSDYIQAASYRHALKQNINKKIEILIIGGKKSSNYPTENNEPNIQARSFDEIISTARYQIHWQLKTDR
;
A
#
# COMPACT_ATOMS: atom_id res chain seq x y z
N MET A 1 -35.69 -4.09 31.74
CA MET A 1 -34.93 -4.96 32.66
C MET A 1 -34.14 -4.07 33.59
N ILE A 2 -34.36 -4.21 34.90
CA ILE A 2 -33.68 -3.44 35.94
C ILE A 2 -32.21 -3.87 35.92
N ASN A 3 -31.30 -2.99 35.50
CA ASN A 3 -29.86 -3.25 35.61
C ASN A 3 -29.52 -3.33 37.09
N ASN A 4 -29.18 -4.53 37.54
CA ASN A 4 -28.81 -4.81 38.91
C ASN A 4 -27.50 -4.07 39.21
N ILE A 5 -27.51 -3.12 40.16
CA ILE A 5 -26.33 -2.32 40.59
C ILE A 5 -25.13 -3.21 41.01
N HIS A 6 -25.38 -4.51 41.22
CA HIS A 6 -24.38 -5.50 41.55
C HIS A 6 -23.55 -6.02 40.37
N ASP A 7 -24.05 -6.02 39.12
CA ASP A 7 -23.30 -6.58 37.98
C ASP A 7 -22.35 -5.56 37.36
N TRP A 8 -21.11 -5.99 37.06
CA TRP A 8 -20.10 -5.16 36.41
C TRP A 8 -20.40 -5.04 34.91
N ASN A 9 -20.54 -3.82 34.42
CA ASN A 9 -20.68 -3.55 33.00
C ASN A 9 -19.30 -3.55 32.29
N ASP A 10 -19.31 -3.57 30.95
CA ASP A 10 -18.06 -3.60 30.18
C ASP A 10 -17.18 -2.38 30.43
N LEU A 11 -17.74 -1.17 30.58
CA LEU A 11 -16.96 0.04 30.86
C LEU A 11 -16.21 -0.07 32.20
N GLU A 12 -16.87 -0.62 33.22
CA GLU A 12 -16.24 -0.84 34.53
C GLU A 12 -15.15 -1.91 34.46
N LEU A 13 -15.37 -2.98 33.69
CA LEU A 13 -14.37 -4.03 33.47
C LEU A 13 -13.16 -3.46 32.71
N GLU A 14 -13.37 -2.73 31.64
CA GLU A 14 -12.33 -2.10 30.83
C GLU A 14 -11.51 -1.11 31.65
N ALA A 15 -12.17 -0.22 32.43
CA ALA A 15 -11.47 0.72 33.31
C ALA A 15 -10.59 0.02 34.35
N SER A 16 -11.08 -1.12 34.90
CA SER A 16 -10.29 -1.91 35.85
C SER A 16 -9.10 -2.62 35.20
N ILE A 17 -9.26 -3.12 33.97
CA ILE A 17 -8.19 -3.73 33.17
C ILE A 17 -7.14 -2.70 32.77
N ASP A 18 -7.56 -1.51 32.33
CA ASP A 18 -6.65 -0.42 31.97
C ASP A 18 -5.78 0.03 33.15
N ALA A 19 -6.39 0.18 34.33
CA ALA A 19 -5.66 0.49 35.55
C ALA A 19 -4.69 -0.65 35.94
N TYR A 20 -5.12 -1.91 35.83
CA TYR A 20 -4.28 -3.06 36.13
C TYR A 20 -3.07 -3.14 35.20
N LEU A 21 -3.27 -3.06 33.87
CA LEU A 21 -2.18 -3.15 32.90
C LEU A 21 -1.20 -1.98 33.04
N LYS A 22 -1.68 -0.77 33.37
CA LYS A 22 -0.81 0.37 33.67
C LYS A 22 0.04 0.14 34.92
N MET A 23 -0.52 -0.45 35.98
CA MET A 23 0.26 -0.83 37.17
C MET A 23 1.26 -1.95 36.86
N LEU A 24 0.89 -2.92 36.02
CA LEU A 24 1.79 -4.00 35.59
C LEU A 24 2.97 -3.47 34.78
N ASP A 25 2.76 -2.48 33.92
CA ASP A 25 3.82 -1.80 33.19
C ASP A 25 4.79 -1.08 34.14
N PHE A 26 4.27 -0.39 35.16
CA PHE A 26 5.09 0.19 36.21
C PHE A 26 5.91 -0.87 36.98
N GLU A 27 5.33 -2.03 37.30
CA GLU A 27 6.06 -3.12 37.94
C GLU A 27 7.17 -3.71 37.05
N LYS A 28 6.87 -3.94 35.75
CA LYS A 28 7.86 -4.43 34.77
C LYS A 28 9.02 -3.46 34.58
N THR A 29 8.75 -2.17 34.59
CA THR A 29 9.75 -1.10 34.43
C THR A 29 10.41 -0.67 35.73
N SER A 30 10.08 -1.31 36.86
CA SER A 30 10.56 -0.91 38.19
C SER A 30 10.20 0.54 38.58
N THR A 31 9.16 1.10 37.97
CA THR A 31 8.62 2.43 38.31
C THR A 31 7.78 2.32 39.59
N PRO A 32 8.04 3.14 40.63
CA PRO A 32 7.23 3.13 41.84
C PRO A 32 5.77 3.49 41.56
N TYR A 33 4.83 2.72 42.09
CA TYR A 33 3.40 3.00 42.00
C TYR A 33 2.67 2.65 43.30
N SER A 34 1.51 3.28 43.53
CA SER A 34 0.67 3.03 44.71
C SER A 34 -0.67 2.44 44.31
N LYS A 35 -0.89 1.17 44.65
CA LYS A 35 -2.18 0.47 44.46
C LYS A 35 -3.35 1.24 45.09
N ALA A 36 -3.13 1.83 46.26
CA ALA A 36 -4.14 2.62 46.96
C ALA A 36 -4.52 3.90 46.20
N ASN A 37 -3.56 4.54 45.51
CA ASN A 37 -3.84 5.71 44.68
C ASN A 37 -4.64 5.33 43.43
N PHE A 38 -4.25 4.27 42.73
CA PHE A 38 -5.00 3.76 41.57
C PHE A 38 -6.44 3.37 41.94
N ASN A 39 -6.63 2.71 43.08
CA ASN A 39 -7.97 2.40 43.59
C ASN A 39 -8.77 3.67 43.87
N ARG A 40 -8.15 4.68 44.49
CA ARG A 40 -8.79 5.98 44.75
C ARG A 40 -9.19 6.68 43.46
N GLU A 41 -8.29 6.78 42.48
CA GLU A 41 -8.56 7.38 41.17
C GLU A 41 -9.73 6.69 40.45
N LEU A 42 -9.78 5.35 40.49
CA LEU A 42 -10.89 4.58 39.92
C LEU A 42 -12.23 4.93 40.58
N ARG A 43 -12.26 5.05 41.93
CA ARG A 43 -13.48 5.42 42.67
C ARG A 43 -13.86 6.89 42.52
N GLU A 44 -12.91 7.76 42.26
CA GLU A 44 -13.20 9.17 41.97
C GLU A 44 -13.69 9.36 40.53
N GLY A 45 -13.42 8.39 39.64
CA GLY A 45 -13.83 8.42 38.25
C GLY A 45 -14.76 7.28 37.85
N ALA A 46 -14.28 6.43 36.93
CA ALA A 46 -15.10 5.45 36.19
C ALA A 46 -15.79 4.39 37.06
N LEU A 47 -15.30 4.15 38.29
CA LEU A 47 -15.82 3.15 39.23
C LEU A 47 -16.39 3.81 40.50
N SER A 48 -16.98 5.00 40.38
CA SER A 48 -17.53 5.76 41.52
C SER A 48 -18.65 5.05 42.28
N ALA A 49 -19.37 4.14 41.62
CA ALA A 49 -20.37 3.29 42.26
C ALA A 49 -19.78 2.07 43.00
N ARG A 50 -18.46 1.81 42.91
CA ARG A 50 -17.81 0.61 43.47
C ARG A 50 -17.04 0.92 44.75
N THR A 51 -17.06 -0.03 45.67
CA THR A 51 -16.31 0.07 46.93
C THR A 51 -14.83 -0.25 46.71
N LYS A 52 -13.98 0.25 47.61
CA LYS A 52 -12.53 -0.07 47.62
C LYS A 52 -12.30 -1.57 47.55
N ALA A 53 -12.99 -2.34 48.39
CA ALA A 53 -12.88 -3.79 48.47
C ALA A 53 -13.32 -4.48 47.17
N SER A 54 -14.37 -3.98 46.51
CA SER A 54 -14.84 -4.52 45.23
C SER A 54 -13.78 -4.37 44.12
N ILE A 55 -13.08 -3.23 44.10
CA ILE A 55 -11.99 -2.98 43.14
C ILE A 55 -10.76 -3.84 43.45
N GLU A 56 -10.36 -3.99 44.73
CA GLU A 56 -9.24 -4.88 45.08
C GLU A 56 -9.52 -6.33 44.67
N PHE A 57 -10.75 -6.80 44.87
CA PHE A 57 -11.17 -8.13 44.42
C PHE A 57 -11.17 -8.23 42.88
N ARG A 58 -11.57 -7.16 42.17
CA ARG A 58 -11.47 -7.09 40.70
C ARG A 58 -10.03 -7.22 40.21
N MET A 59 -9.05 -6.62 40.88
CA MET A 59 -7.64 -6.78 40.53
C MET A 59 -7.17 -8.24 40.68
N GLN A 60 -7.64 -8.96 41.71
CA GLN A 60 -7.37 -10.40 41.87
C GLN A 60 -8.02 -11.25 40.78
N CYS A 61 -9.21 -10.85 40.32
CA CYS A 61 -9.88 -11.49 39.18
C CYS A 61 -9.06 -11.33 37.89
N ILE A 62 -8.51 -10.14 37.64
CA ILE A 62 -7.65 -9.88 36.47
C ILE A 62 -6.34 -10.67 36.58
N SER A 63 -5.73 -10.77 37.77
CA SER A 63 -4.56 -11.64 37.99
C SER A 63 -4.83 -13.10 37.62
N ASN A 64 -6.00 -13.64 37.98
CA ASN A 64 -6.39 -15.00 37.63
C ASN A 64 -6.59 -15.17 36.12
N ALA A 65 -7.26 -14.22 35.47
CA ALA A 65 -7.42 -14.25 34.01
C ALA A 65 -6.08 -14.16 33.27
N LEU A 66 -5.14 -13.30 33.71
CA LEU A 66 -3.80 -13.22 33.13
C LEU A 66 -3.01 -14.53 33.29
N GLU A 67 -3.10 -15.16 34.46
CA GLU A 67 -2.45 -16.45 34.73
C GLU A 67 -3.01 -17.56 33.82
N SER A 68 -4.33 -17.58 33.59
CA SER A 68 -4.98 -18.55 32.70
C SER A 68 -4.58 -18.44 31.23
N ILE A 69 -4.08 -17.27 30.81
CA ILE A 69 -3.58 -17.01 29.45
C ILE A 69 -2.05 -16.93 29.40
N GLU A 70 -1.37 -17.45 30.43
CA GLU A 70 0.10 -17.52 30.56
C GLU A 70 0.82 -16.16 30.51
N HIS A 71 0.13 -15.08 30.87
CA HIS A 71 0.70 -13.74 30.89
C HIS A 71 1.14 -13.32 32.32
N PRO A 72 2.26 -12.57 32.48
CA PRO A 72 2.68 -12.05 33.78
C PRO A 72 1.59 -11.22 34.46
N ARG A 73 1.50 -11.35 35.79
CA ARG A 73 0.60 -10.61 36.68
C ARG A 73 1.37 -9.73 37.66
N ILE A 74 0.66 -8.81 38.31
CA ILE A 74 1.23 -8.04 39.43
C ILE A 74 1.48 -8.98 40.61
N SER A 75 2.72 -9.03 41.11
CA SER A 75 3.14 -9.98 42.14
C SER A 75 2.29 -9.86 43.41
N GLY A 76 2.03 -8.63 43.86
CA GLY A 76 1.22 -8.37 45.05
C GLY A 76 -0.29 -8.37 44.84
N TYR A 77 -0.81 -8.84 43.70
CA TYR A 77 -2.22 -9.16 43.50
C TYR A 77 -2.36 -10.66 43.27
N LEU A 78 -2.67 -11.39 44.35
CA LEU A 78 -2.86 -12.84 44.27
C LEU A 78 -4.08 -13.18 43.39
N PRO A 79 -3.98 -14.18 42.50
CA PRO A 79 -5.10 -14.68 41.70
C PRO A 79 -6.28 -15.11 42.58
N ALA A 80 -7.48 -14.66 42.22
CA ALA A 80 -8.70 -15.10 42.89
C ALA A 80 -8.98 -16.58 42.59
N LYS A 81 -9.28 -17.38 43.62
CA LYS A 81 -9.35 -18.85 43.51
C LYS A 81 -10.66 -19.39 42.94
N ASN A 82 -11.76 -18.66 43.04
CA ASN A 82 -13.11 -19.12 42.67
C ASN A 82 -13.86 -18.05 41.89
N LEU A 83 -13.51 -17.86 40.61
CA LEU A 83 -14.27 -16.98 39.72
C LEU A 83 -15.45 -17.71 39.08
N ALA A 84 -16.55 -16.98 38.89
CA ALA A 84 -17.62 -17.44 38.02
C ALA A 84 -17.10 -17.58 36.57
N LYS A 85 -17.36 -18.72 35.92
CA LYS A 85 -16.81 -19.07 34.60
C LYS A 85 -17.12 -18.01 33.52
N ASN A 86 -18.32 -17.44 33.53
CA ASN A 86 -18.72 -16.38 32.61
C ASN A 86 -17.87 -15.10 32.75
N LEU A 87 -17.56 -14.72 33.99
CA LEU A 87 -16.72 -13.57 34.27
C LEU A 87 -15.26 -13.82 33.85
N GLN A 88 -14.75 -15.02 34.12
CA GLN A 88 -13.42 -15.42 33.70
C GLN A 88 -13.28 -15.34 32.17
N THR A 89 -14.19 -15.95 31.41
CA THR A 89 -14.16 -15.91 29.93
C THR A 89 -14.25 -14.48 29.39
N ARG A 90 -15.05 -13.61 30.01
CA ARG A 90 -15.18 -12.20 29.61
C ARG A 90 -13.87 -11.43 29.83
N LEU A 91 -13.23 -11.61 30.99
CA LEU A 91 -11.93 -11.01 31.30
C LEU A 91 -10.83 -11.52 30.35
N GLU A 92 -10.75 -12.84 30.11
CA GLU A 92 -9.79 -13.42 29.18
C GLU A 92 -9.97 -12.90 27.76
N THR A 93 -11.22 -12.71 27.30
CA THR A 93 -11.52 -12.19 25.95
C THR A 93 -11.05 -10.75 25.81
N ILE A 94 -11.38 -9.88 26.78
CA ILE A 94 -10.94 -8.48 26.78
C ILE A 94 -9.41 -8.41 26.83
N LEU A 95 -8.78 -9.19 27.72
CA LEU A 95 -7.33 -9.22 27.85
C LEU A 95 -6.63 -9.75 26.59
N LYS A 96 -7.12 -10.83 25.97
CA LYS A 96 -6.57 -11.34 24.70
C LYS A 96 -6.69 -10.31 23.59
N ASN A 97 -7.83 -9.64 23.45
CA ASN A 97 -8.00 -8.59 22.45
C ASN A 97 -7.02 -7.43 22.70
N ARG A 98 -6.88 -6.98 23.96
CA ARG A 98 -5.97 -5.89 24.36
C ARG A 98 -4.48 -6.25 24.18
N LEU A 99 -4.11 -7.51 24.40
CA LEU A 99 -2.74 -8.01 24.27
C LEU A 99 -2.37 -8.38 22.83
N THR A 100 -3.36 -8.66 21.96
CA THR A 100 -3.14 -9.00 20.54
C THR A 100 -3.27 -7.80 19.60
N SER A 101 -3.88 -6.69 20.05
CA SER A 101 -3.90 -5.43 19.30
C SER A 101 -2.59 -4.64 19.44
N LEU A 102 -1.72 -4.82 18.42
CA LEU A 102 -0.58 -3.99 17.99
C LEU A 102 0.73 -4.00 18.81
N PRO A 103 1.92 -3.92 18.16
CA PRO A 103 3.24 -4.02 18.81
C PRO A 103 3.60 -2.83 19.72
N ASN A 104 4.41 -3.13 20.75
CA ASN A 104 4.65 -2.35 21.98
C ASN A 104 5.16 -0.90 21.85
N ASP A 105 5.75 -0.47 20.74
CA ASP A 105 6.33 0.90 20.66
C ASP A 105 5.28 2.01 20.44
N ASN A 106 4.08 1.66 19.97
CA ASN A 106 3.04 2.65 19.64
C ASN A 106 2.10 2.95 20.81
N HIS A 107 2.06 2.11 21.86
CA HIS A 107 1.10 2.20 22.97
C HIS A 107 1.28 3.45 23.81
N GLN A 108 2.52 3.82 24.16
CA GLN A 108 2.76 5.02 24.97
C GLN A 108 2.46 6.30 24.19
N ILE A 109 2.84 6.36 22.91
CA ILE A 109 2.60 7.54 22.05
C ILE A 109 1.10 7.71 21.79
N ALA A 110 0.40 6.63 21.43
CA ALA A 110 -1.05 6.66 21.23
C ALA A 110 -1.80 7.06 22.50
N ARG A 111 -1.40 6.53 23.67
CA ARG A 111 -2.06 6.87 24.94
C ARG A 111 -1.81 8.31 25.37
N LEU A 112 -0.62 8.86 25.13
CA LEU A 112 -0.31 10.27 25.38
C LEU A 112 -1.10 11.18 24.41
N ALA A 113 -1.14 10.84 23.12
CA ALA A 113 -1.88 11.58 22.12
C ALA A 113 -3.40 11.61 22.41
N ILE A 114 -4.01 10.45 22.71
CA ILE A 114 -5.43 10.35 23.08
C ILE A 114 -5.71 11.16 24.35
N LYS A 115 -4.87 11.03 25.38
CA LYS A 115 -5.03 11.81 26.62
C LYS A 115 -4.98 13.30 26.34
N GLU A 116 -4.06 13.77 25.51
CA GLU A 116 -3.91 15.18 25.19
C GLU A 116 -5.07 15.72 24.33
N ILE A 117 -5.54 14.95 23.34
CA ILE A 117 -6.73 15.26 22.55
C ILE A 117 -7.95 15.42 23.46
N LEU A 118 -8.21 14.45 24.33
CA LEU A 118 -9.33 14.50 25.28
C LEU A 118 -9.23 15.68 26.25
N THR A 119 -8.01 16.03 26.67
CA THR A 119 -7.79 17.13 27.62
C THR A 119 -7.98 18.51 26.94
N LYS A 120 -7.52 18.68 25.70
CA LYS A 120 -7.65 19.95 24.95
C LYS A 120 -9.03 20.15 24.33
N HIS A 121 -9.69 19.08 23.91
CA HIS A 121 -10.95 19.13 23.17
C HIS A 121 -12.18 18.71 23.98
N PHE A 122 -12.14 18.79 25.32
CA PHE A 122 -13.21 18.34 26.22
C PHE A 122 -14.60 18.97 25.99
N LYS A 123 -14.70 20.09 25.25
CA LYS A 123 -15.96 20.77 24.90
C LYS A 123 -16.49 20.40 23.51
N THR A 124 -15.77 19.58 22.76
CA THR A 124 -16.09 19.20 21.37
C THR A 124 -17.06 18.02 21.38
N PRO A 125 -18.01 17.92 20.44
CA PRO A 125 -18.90 16.76 20.33
C PRO A 125 -18.10 15.45 20.25
N ILE A 126 -18.59 14.41 20.94
CA ILE A 126 -17.91 13.12 21.09
C ILE A 126 -17.59 12.47 19.73
N GLU A 127 -18.47 12.65 18.73
CA GLU A 127 -18.29 12.11 17.37
C GLU A 127 -17.07 12.74 16.64
N GLU A 128 -16.80 14.03 16.84
CA GLU A 128 -15.63 14.69 16.25
C GLU A 128 -14.34 14.25 16.95
N ILE A 129 -14.37 14.08 18.27
CA ILE A 129 -13.25 13.56 19.05
C ILE A 129 -12.92 12.12 18.62
N GLU A 130 -13.94 11.31 18.37
CA GLU A 130 -13.77 9.92 17.93
C GLU A 130 -13.08 9.85 16.55
N ASN A 131 -13.45 10.73 15.61
CA ASN A 131 -12.80 10.81 14.30
C ASN A 131 -11.33 11.25 14.40
N ILE A 132 -11.02 12.21 15.27
CA ILE A 132 -9.64 12.66 15.51
C ILE A 132 -8.80 11.54 16.12
N ILE A 133 -9.35 10.80 17.09
CA ILE A 133 -8.68 9.65 17.71
C ILE A 133 -8.44 8.55 16.67
N LYS A 134 -9.45 8.17 15.88
CA LYS A 134 -9.31 7.15 14.83
C LYS A 134 -8.24 7.52 13.80
N THR A 135 -8.24 8.76 13.33
CA THR A 135 -7.27 9.25 12.36
C THR A 135 -5.85 9.27 12.94
N THR A 136 -5.70 9.71 14.19
CA THR A 136 -4.40 9.74 14.89
C THR A 136 -3.85 8.32 15.10
N LEU A 137 -4.72 7.37 15.48
CA LEU A 137 -4.34 5.97 15.64
C LEU A 137 -3.90 5.34 14.31
N TYR A 138 -4.68 5.57 13.24
CA TYR A 138 -4.34 5.10 11.90
C TYR A 138 -2.99 5.66 11.40
N ALA A 139 -2.72 6.93 11.68
CA ALA A 139 -1.46 7.57 11.31
C ALA A 139 -0.26 7.05 12.12
N LEU A 140 -0.46 6.57 13.36
CA LEU A 140 0.60 5.97 14.18
C LEU A 140 0.96 4.53 13.76
N GLU A 141 0.04 3.83 13.11
CA GLU A 141 0.24 2.48 12.58
C GLU A 141 1.02 2.48 11.25
N ASN A 142 1.03 3.61 10.54
CA ASN A 142 1.75 3.78 9.29
C ASN A 142 3.12 4.45 9.52
N THR A 143 4.19 3.80 9.07
CA THR A 143 5.58 4.25 9.28
C THR A 143 5.90 5.63 8.71
N ASP A 144 5.30 6.01 7.58
CA ASP A 144 5.57 7.29 6.92
C ASP A 144 4.83 8.43 7.63
N TYR A 145 3.56 8.22 7.98
CA TYR A 145 2.79 9.19 8.77
C TYR A 145 3.36 9.37 10.19
N LYS A 146 3.87 8.29 10.81
CA LYS A 146 4.55 8.35 12.12
C LYS A 146 5.81 9.22 12.08
N ALA A 147 6.59 9.18 11.00
CA ALA A 147 7.77 10.03 10.84
C ALA A 147 7.38 11.52 10.75
N ILE A 148 6.32 11.83 9.99
CA ILE A 148 5.79 13.18 9.84
C ILE A 148 5.24 13.70 11.19
N ILE A 149 4.45 12.91 11.91
CA ILE A 149 3.88 13.29 13.21
C ILE A 149 4.98 13.54 14.25
N LYS A 150 6.01 12.70 14.29
CA LYS A 150 7.15 12.91 15.20
C LYS A 150 7.88 14.21 14.89
N HIS A 151 8.10 14.51 13.61
CA HIS A 151 8.75 15.75 13.19
C HIS A 151 7.91 16.98 13.59
N ILE A 152 6.60 16.93 13.34
CA ILE A 152 5.65 17.98 13.74
C ILE A 152 5.66 18.20 15.26
N ALA A 153 5.64 17.12 16.06
CA ALA A 153 5.59 17.21 17.52
C ALA A 153 6.86 17.79 18.16
N THR A 154 8.00 17.75 17.47
CA THR A 154 9.29 18.27 17.95
C THR A 154 9.59 19.69 17.48
N THR A 155 8.72 20.30 16.67
CA THR A 155 8.93 21.62 16.08
C THR A 155 8.09 22.68 16.81
N ASP A 156 8.57 23.91 16.92
CA ASP A 156 7.87 25.00 17.61
C ASP A 156 6.49 25.27 16.98
N ARG A 157 5.50 25.73 17.77
CA ARG A 157 4.11 25.89 17.29
C ARG A 157 3.96 26.81 16.07
N ALA A 158 4.84 27.80 15.93
CA ALA A 158 4.89 28.67 14.76
C ALA A 158 5.35 27.91 13.50
N ASP A 159 6.26 26.95 13.66
CA ASP A 159 6.75 26.11 12.58
C ASP A 159 5.77 25.00 12.20
N ILE A 160 4.93 24.52 13.14
CA ILE A 160 3.88 23.53 12.83
C ILE A 160 2.85 24.11 11.85
N VAL A 161 2.44 25.37 12.03
CA VAL A 161 1.53 26.05 11.09
C VAL A 161 2.21 26.18 9.73
N ASN A 162 3.47 26.61 9.70
CA ASN A 162 4.26 26.70 8.46
C ASN A 162 4.44 25.33 7.78
N ILE A 163 4.63 24.25 8.55
CA ILE A 163 4.75 22.88 8.02
C ILE A 163 3.40 22.41 7.48
N ALA A 164 2.29 22.65 8.17
CA ALA A 164 0.96 22.29 7.68
C ALA A 164 0.60 23.05 6.40
N GLU A 165 0.90 24.35 6.33
CA GLU A 165 0.78 25.16 5.12
C GLU A 165 1.69 24.63 4.00
N SER A 166 2.95 24.32 4.32
CA SER A 166 3.91 23.76 3.35
C SER A 166 3.50 22.38 2.84
N LEU A 167 2.91 21.53 3.69
CA LEU A 167 2.39 20.21 3.32
C LEU A 167 1.13 20.33 2.46
N ASN A 168 0.25 21.27 2.79
CA ASN A 168 -0.92 21.59 1.96
C ASN A 168 -0.49 22.14 0.59
N ASP A 169 0.45 23.06 0.57
CA ASP A 169 1.01 23.62 -0.66
C ASP A 169 1.74 22.55 -1.48
N PHE A 170 2.51 21.66 -0.83
CA PHE A 170 3.11 20.51 -1.48
C PHE A 170 2.04 19.59 -2.09
N GLY A 171 0.99 19.26 -1.34
CA GLY A 171 -0.14 18.45 -1.83
C GLY A 171 -0.82 19.09 -3.04
N LEU A 172 -1.13 20.38 -2.98
CA LEU A 172 -1.71 21.13 -4.10
C LEU A 172 -0.78 21.18 -5.32
N ASN A 173 0.54 21.34 -5.09
CA ASN A 173 1.53 21.32 -6.16
C ASN A 173 1.67 19.94 -6.79
N GLU A 174 1.64 18.87 -6.01
CA GLU A 174 1.66 17.49 -6.51
C GLU A 174 0.41 17.17 -7.32
N VAL A 175 -0.79 17.50 -6.81
CA VAL A 175 -2.04 17.32 -7.56
C VAL A 175 -2.00 18.13 -8.86
N SER A 176 -1.55 19.39 -8.81
CA SER A 176 -1.38 20.23 -10.00
C SER A 176 -0.41 19.62 -11.01
N ARG A 177 0.71 19.06 -10.55
CA ARG A 177 1.69 18.37 -11.40
C ARG A 177 1.11 17.09 -11.99
N LEU A 178 0.36 16.30 -11.22
CA LEU A 178 -0.34 15.10 -11.69
C LEU A 178 -1.36 15.44 -12.78
N ILE A 179 -2.18 16.48 -12.57
CA ILE A 179 -3.16 16.95 -13.56
C ILE A 179 -2.44 17.44 -14.83
N LYS A 180 -1.37 18.22 -14.70
CA LYS A 180 -0.56 18.68 -15.84
C LYS A 180 0.03 17.49 -16.61
N ASN A 181 0.61 16.52 -15.91
CA ASN A 181 1.19 15.32 -16.52
C ASN A 181 0.11 14.48 -17.22
N ALA A 182 -1.04 14.28 -16.60
CA ALA A 182 -2.17 13.57 -17.19
C ALA A 182 -2.67 14.26 -18.46
N LYS A 183 -2.82 15.59 -18.46
CA LYS A 183 -3.17 16.36 -19.65
C LYS A 183 -2.13 16.22 -20.77
N SER A 184 -0.85 16.36 -20.46
CA SER A 184 0.23 16.16 -21.44
C SER A 184 0.23 14.75 -22.04
N ARG A 185 -0.05 13.73 -21.22
CA ARG A 185 -0.20 12.35 -21.68
C ARG A 185 -1.42 12.16 -22.58
N LEU A 186 -2.56 12.79 -22.27
CA LEU A 186 -3.73 12.77 -23.16
C LEU A 186 -3.41 13.42 -24.52
N THR A 187 -2.77 14.58 -24.52
CA THR A 187 -2.31 15.24 -25.75
C THR A 187 -1.33 14.36 -26.53
N PHE A 188 -0.43 13.64 -25.87
CA PHE A 188 0.42 12.66 -26.53
C PHE A 188 -0.40 11.54 -27.18
N LEU A 189 -1.40 10.99 -26.49
CA LEU A 189 -2.27 9.94 -27.03
C LEU A 189 -3.09 10.44 -28.24
N ASP A 190 -3.51 11.69 -28.26
CA ASP A 190 -4.21 12.28 -29.42
C ASP A 190 -3.29 12.32 -30.66
N HIS A 191 -2.02 12.69 -30.48
CA HIS A 191 -1.04 12.64 -31.58
C HIS A 191 -0.74 11.20 -32.02
N LEU A 192 -0.59 10.28 -31.07
CA LEU A 192 -0.35 8.88 -31.36
C LEU A 192 -1.53 8.24 -32.09
N GLU A 193 -2.76 8.60 -31.73
CA GLU A 193 -4.00 8.19 -32.42
C GLU A 193 -4.05 8.74 -33.84
N SER A 194 -3.67 10.00 -34.06
CA SER A 194 -3.55 10.59 -35.40
C SER A 194 -2.56 9.82 -36.28
N LEU A 195 -1.41 9.44 -35.74
CA LEU A 195 -0.44 8.57 -36.43
C LEU A 195 -1.04 7.19 -36.72
N ALA A 196 -1.73 6.57 -35.77
CA ALA A 196 -2.34 5.25 -35.94
C ALA A 196 -3.46 5.24 -37.00
N LEU A 197 -4.26 6.31 -37.09
CA LEU A 197 -5.36 6.45 -38.05
C LEU A 197 -4.88 6.76 -39.48
N ASN A 198 -3.67 7.31 -39.63
CA ASN A 198 -3.12 7.63 -40.95
C ASN A 198 -2.56 6.36 -41.61
N PRO A 199 -3.15 5.87 -42.73
CA PRO A 199 -2.72 4.63 -43.38
C PRO A 199 -1.33 4.71 -44.01
N ARG A 200 -0.77 5.92 -44.17
CA ARG A 200 0.57 6.17 -44.70
C ARG A 200 1.65 6.20 -43.63
N THR A 201 1.28 6.18 -42.36
CA THR A 201 2.24 6.17 -41.24
C THR A 201 3.16 4.96 -41.36
N LEU A 202 4.45 5.24 -41.31
CA LEU A 202 5.50 4.23 -41.38
C LEU A 202 5.80 3.68 -39.98
N GLU A 203 6.35 2.47 -39.94
CA GLU A 203 6.77 1.80 -38.71
C GLU A 203 7.76 2.64 -37.89
N LYS A 204 8.72 3.27 -38.57
CA LYS A 204 9.71 4.17 -37.96
C LYS A 204 9.10 5.37 -37.22
N GLU A 205 7.97 5.89 -37.72
CA GLU A 205 7.27 7.01 -37.06
C GLU A 205 6.64 6.54 -35.74
N MET A 206 6.03 5.35 -35.74
CA MET A 206 5.52 4.72 -34.51
C MET A 206 6.64 4.37 -33.54
N HIS A 207 7.76 3.83 -34.02
CA HIS A 207 8.94 3.58 -33.20
C HIS A 207 9.42 4.84 -32.49
N THR A 208 9.58 5.94 -33.24
CA THR A 208 10.02 7.23 -32.70
C THR A 208 9.06 7.74 -31.61
N ALA A 209 7.75 7.56 -31.81
CA ALA A 209 6.76 7.97 -30.83
C ALA A 209 6.79 7.11 -29.54
N ILE A 210 7.04 5.81 -29.66
CA ILE A 210 6.87 4.84 -28.56
C ILE A 210 8.16 4.59 -27.75
N GLU A 211 9.35 4.69 -28.34
CA GLU A 211 10.63 4.29 -27.71
C GLU A 211 10.84 4.86 -26.30
N ASN A 212 10.42 6.11 -26.06
CA ASN A 212 10.54 6.78 -24.76
C ASN A 212 9.22 6.91 -24.00
N ASN A 213 8.14 6.29 -24.49
CA ASN A 213 6.77 6.44 -23.99
C ASN A 213 6.13 5.10 -23.62
N LEU A 214 6.90 4.15 -23.08
CA LEU A 214 6.39 2.82 -22.68
C LEU A 214 5.25 2.84 -21.66
N TRP A 215 5.04 3.97 -20.98
CA TRP A 215 3.91 4.16 -20.06
C TRP A 215 2.55 3.92 -20.74
N ILE A 216 2.45 4.03 -22.09
CA ILE A 216 1.22 3.72 -22.83
C ILE A 216 0.84 2.23 -22.76
N LEU A 217 1.80 1.35 -22.48
CA LEU A 217 1.58 -0.09 -22.42
C LEU A 217 1.03 -0.53 -21.06
N GLY A 218 1.20 0.31 -20.04
CA GLY A 218 0.76 0.09 -18.66
C GLY A 218 1.82 0.51 -17.63
N SER A 219 1.43 0.57 -16.36
CA SER A 219 2.31 1.01 -15.27
C SER A 219 3.53 0.09 -15.07
N THR A 220 3.39 -1.21 -15.27
CA THR A 220 4.51 -2.17 -15.16
C THR A 220 5.58 -1.94 -16.22
N TYR A 221 5.18 -1.45 -17.41
CA TYR A 221 6.10 -1.14 -18.51
C TYR A 221 6.92 0.12 -18.26
N SER A 222 6.53 0.98 -17.31
CA SER A 222 7.32 2.14 -16.91
C SER A 222 8.62 1.80 -16.15
N LEU A 223 8.73 0.56 -15.65
CA LEU A 223 9.94 0.05 -15.00
C LEU A 223 11.01 -0.42 -15.99
N PHE A 224 10.67 -0.48 -17.28
CA PHE A 224 11.58 -0.86 -18.34
C PHE A 224 12.35 0.36 -18.84
N SER A 225 13.66 0.21 -18.99
CA SER A 225 14.54 1.26 -19.50
C SER A 225 15.31 0.77 -20.72
N SER A 226 15.58 1.68 -21.65
CA SER A 226 16.41 1.39 -22.82
C SER A 226 17.86 1.19 -22.38
N ASN A 227 18.40 -0.01 -22.58
CA ASN A 227 19.81 -0.30 -22.34
C ASN A 227 20.55 -0.28 -23.68
N ILE A 228 21.16 0.86 -24.02
CA ILE A 228 21.80 1.08 -25.33
C ILE A 228 22.92 0.07 -25.60
N THR A 229 23.69 -0.30 -24.57
CA THR A 229 24.78 -1.29 -24.69
C THR A 229 24.23 -2.66 -25.03
N LEU A 230 23.19 -3.08 -24.32
CA LEU A 230 22.53 -4.36 -24.55
C LEU A 230 21.81 -4.38 -25.90
N LYS A 231 21.08 -3.30 -26.25
CA LYS A 231 20.44 -3.12 -27.56
C LYS A 231 21.46 -3.34 -28.66
N ARG A 232 22.62 -2.68 -28.61
CA ARG A 232 23.69 -2.83 -29.59
C ARG A 232 24.28 -4.25 -29.62
N GLN A 233 24.48 -4.89 -28.48
CA GLN A 233 24.99 -6.26 -28.41
C GLN A 233 24.01 -7.27 -29.04
N ILE A 234 22.72 -7.09 -28.76
CA ILE A 234 21.65 -7.92 -29.30
C ILE A 234 21.44 -7.64 -30.79
N GLU A 235 21.42 -6.38 -31.22
CA GLU A 235 21.34 -5.99 -32.64
C GLU A 235 22.49 -6.64 -33.43
N ASN A 236 23.74 -6.51 -32.97
CA ASN A 236 24.90 -7.15 -33.60
C ASN A 236 24.80 -8.69 -33.65
N HIS A 237 24.10 -9.30 -32.68
CA HIS A 237 23.92 -10.74 -32.62
C HIS A 237 22.82 -11.22 -33.58
N LEU A 238 21.66 -10.55 -33.56
CA LEU A 238 20.56 -10.82 -34.47
C LEU A 238 20.98 -10.56 -35.93
N GLU A 239 21.74 -9.49 -36.20
CA GLU A 239 22.31 -9.26 -37.53
C GLU A 239 23.12 -10.47 -38.03
N LYS A 240 23.94 -11.09 -37.17
CA LYS A 240 24.70 -12.30 -37.53
C LYS A 240 23.83 -13.55 -37.71
N SER A 241 22.74 -13.66 -36.95
CA SER A 241 21.85 -14.83 -36.99
C SER A 241 20.86 -14.80 -38.16
N PHE A 242 20.55 -13.61 -38.70
CA PHE A 242 19.53 -13.42 -39.74
C PHE A 242 20.11 -12.96 -41.09
N THR A 243 21.43 -12.86 -41.26
CA THR A 243 22.05 -12.70 -42.59
C THR A 243 21.84 -13.97 -43.44
N GLY A 244 20.82 -13.99 -44.29
CA GLY A 244 20.68 -15.02 -45.33
C GLY A 244 19.26 -15.41 -45.73
N THR A 245 18.21 -15.00 -45.00
CA THR A 245 16.83 -15.38 -45.32
C THR A 245 15.94 -14.13 -45.41
N ASN A 246 15.74 -13.69 -46.65
CA ASN A 246 14.90 -12.57 -47.09
C ASN A 246 15.49 -11.18 -46.77
N GLY A 247 15.82 -10.44 -47.83
CA GLY A 247 16.60 -9.21 -47.79
C GLY A 247 16.06 -8.11 -46.88
N SER A 248 17.00 -7.39 -46.27
CA SER A 248 16.86 -6.01 -45.76
C SER A 248 15.61 -5.70 -44.94
N SER A 249 15.51 -6.24 -43.74
CA SER A 249 14.74 -5.56 -42.68
C SER A 249 15.49 -5.70 -41.38
N ARG A 250 16.28 -4.65 -41.07
CA ARG A 250 16.72 -4.39 -39.71
C ARG A 250 15.48 -4.47 -38.83
N PRO A 251 15.44 -5.31 -37.79
CA PRO A 251 14.33 -5.31 -36.86
C PRO A 251 14.29 -3.95 -36.14
N ASP A 252 13.21 -3.17 -36.27
CA ASP A 252 12.97 -1.98 -35.45
C ASP A 252 12.50 -2.42 -34.04
N LEU A 253 13.33 -3.26 -33.40
CA LEU A 253 13.07 -3.88 -32.11
C LEU A 253 13.40 -2.90 -30.98
N LEU A 254 12.40 -2.62 -30.16
CA LEU A 254 12.64 -1.95 -28.89
C LEU A 254 12.99 -3.01 -27.85
N LEU A 255 14.24 -2.98 -27.39
CA LEU A 255 14.71 -3.81 -26.30
C LEU A 255 14.83 -2.98 -25.04
N HIS A 256 14.13 -3.42 -24.00
CA HIS A 256 14.23 -2.83 -22.68
C HIS A 256 14.48 -3.87 -21.61
N GLU A 257 15.10 -3.45 -20.51
CA GLU A 257 15.33 -4.26 -19.32
C GLU A 257 14.66 -3.59 -18.12
N ASN A 258 14.02 -4.39 -17.26
CA ASN A 258 13.52 -3.91 -15.98
C ASN A 258 14.52 -4.15 -14.85
N MET A 259 14.24 -3.62 -13.65
CA MET A 259 15.15 -3.76 -12.49
C MET A 259 15.34 -5.21 -11.99
N TYR A 260 14.50 -6.15 -12.43
CA TYR A 260 14.60 -7.58 -12.12
C TYR A 260 15.44 -8.33 -13.17
N GLY A 261 15.88 -7.64 -14.21
CA GLY A 261 16.65 -8.20 -15.32
C GLY A 261 15.80 -8.88 -16.38
N ASP A 262 14.46 -8.81 -16.33
CA ASP A 262 13.64 -9.32 -17.42
C ASP A 262 13.77 -8.42 -18.64
N TYR A 263 13.78 -9.04 -19.82
CA TYR A 263 13.80 -8.32 -21.09
C TYR A 263 12.40 -8.19 -21.66
N LEU A 264 12.12 -7.02 -22.23
CA LEU A 264 10.98 -6.76 -23.08
C LEU A 264 11.47 -6.48 -24.49
N LEU A 265 10.92 -7.21 -25.43
CA LEU A 265 11.16 -7.05 -26.85
C LEU A 265 9.85 -6.60 -27.52
N ILE A 266 9.86 -5.43 -28.15
CA ILE A 266 8.70 -4.91 -28.87
C ILE A 266 8.98 -4.94 -30.37
N GLU A 267 8.17 -5.71 -31.09
CA GLU A 267 8.14 -5.73 -32.56
C GLU A 267 7.00 -4.80 -33.00
N LEU A 268 7.37 -3.68 -33.64
CA LEU A 268 6.41 -2.75 -34.20
C LEU A 268 6.13 -3.12 -35.66
N LYS A 269 4.88 -2.97 -36.08
CA LYS A 269 4.46 -2.94 -37.48
C LYS A 269 3.78 -1.61 -37.76
N ARG A 270 3.70 -1.21 -39.02
CA ARG A 270 2.90 -0.04 -39.41
C ARG A 270 1.42 -0.20 -38.98
N PRO A 271 0.70 0.90 -38.66
CA PRO A 271 -0.68 0.81 -38.18
C PRO A 271 -1.65 0.10 -39.15
N SER A 272 -1.45 0.26 -40.45
CA SER A 272 -2.28 -0.36 -41.49
C SER A 272 -2.01 -1.85 -41.70
N HIS A 273 -1.01 -2.44 -41.03
CA HIS A 273 -0.64 -3.85 -41.18
C HIS A 273 -1.39 -4.73 -40.18
N PRO A 274 -2.26 -5.65 -40.65
CA PRO A 274 -2.88 -6.63 -39.78
C PRO A 274 -1.85 -7.63 -39.23
N ILE A 275 -1.77 -7.76 -37.91
CA ILE A 275 -0.84 -8.69 -37.26
C ILE A 275 -1.24 -10.11 -37.64
N ASN A 276 -0.31 -10.90 -38.14
CA ASN A 276 -0.57 -12.20 -38.76
C ASN A 276 0.38 -13.30 -38.26
N HIS A 277 0.16 -14.54 -38.73
CA HIS A 277 0.98 -15.69 -38.33
C HIS A 277 2.48 -15.49 -38.57
N SER A 278 2.88 -14.86 -39.68
CA SER A 278 4.29 -14.65 -39.99
C SER A 278 4.96 -13.68 -39.01
N ASP A 279 4.25 -12.65 -38.56
CA ASP A 279 4.74 -11.71 -37.54
C ASP A 279 4.97 -12.43 -36.20
N TYR A 280 4.04 -13.33 -35.83
CA TYR A 280 4.19 -14.16 -34.64
C TYR A 280 5.42 -15.08 -34.71
N ILE A 281 5.61 -15.79 -35.83
CA ILE A 281 6.76 -16.68 -36.02
C ILE A 281 8.07 -15.88 -36.04
N GLN A 282 8.08 -14.70 -36.65
CA GLN A 282 9.23 -13.80 -36.66
C GLN A 282 9.62 -13.42 -35.22
N ALA A 283 8.66 -12.96 -34.43
CA ALA A 283 8.91 -12.56 -33.05
C ALA A 283 9.39 -13.74 -32.18
N ALA A 284 8.76 -14.92 -32.30
CA ALA A 284 9.22 -16.14 -31.64
C ALA A 284 10.67 -16.50 -32.01
N SER A 285 11.02 -16.38 -33.30
CA SER A 285 12.37 -16.64 -33.81
C SER A 285 13.41 -15.71 -33.18
N TYR A 286 13.08 -14.43 -32.96
CA TYR A 286 13.97 -13.51 -32.25
C TYR A 286 14.29 -13.99 -30.84
N ARG A 287 13.28 -14.40 -30.06
CA ARG A 287 13.55 -14.92 -28.71
C ARG A 287 14.41 -16.18 -28.74
N HIS A 288 14.16 -17.10 -29.67
CA HIS A 288 14.97 -18.31 -29.79
C HIS A 288 16.44 -17.99 -30.10
N ALA A 289 16.70 -17.02 -30.97
CA ALA A 289 18.05 -16.53 -31.23
C ALA A 289 18.69 -15.92 -29.97
N LEU A 290 17.96 -15.08 -29.22
CA LEU A 290 18.47 -14.42 -28.02
C LEU A 290 18.74 -15.39 -26.87
N LYS A 291 17.88 -16.40 -26.68
CA LYS A 291 18.02 -17.39 -25.61
C LYS A 291 19.30 -18.22 -25.69
N GLN A 292 19.96 -18.27 -26.85
CA GLN A 292 21.25 -18.97 -26.98
C GLN A 292 22.34 -18.35 -26.11
N ASN A 293 22.26 -17.04 -25.84
CA ASN A 293 23.25 -16.28 -25.07
C ASN A 293 22.65 -15.58 -23.83
N ILE A 294 21.33 -15.58 -23.70
CA ILE A 294 20.60 -14.91 -22.63
C ILE A 294 19.75 -15.92 -21.87
N ASN A 295 20.14 -16.20 -20.62
CA ASN A 295 19.38 -17.07 -19.71
C ASN A 295 18.42 -16.27 -18.79
N LYS A 296 17.74 -15.25 -19.34
CA LYS A 296 16.75 -14.44 -18.62
C LYS A 296 15.37 -14.55 -19.29
N LYS A 297 14.31 -14.15 -18.57
CA LYS A 297 12.97 -14.08 -19.15
C LYS A 297 12.92 -13.01 -20.23
N ILE A 298 12.30 -13.33 -21.37
CA ILE A 298 12.10 -12.42 -22.49
C ILE A 298 10.60 -12.38 -22.78
N GLU A 299 9.98 -11.25 -22.48
CA GLU A 299 8.63 -10.91 -22.90
C GLU A 299 8.66 -10.30 -24.30
N ILE A 300 7.72 -10.72 -25.16
CA ILE A 300 7.58 -10.20 -26.51
C ILE A 300 6.21 -9.54 -26.63
N LEU A 301 6.20 -8.32 -27.16
CA LEU A 301 5.00 -7.60 -27.52
C LEU A 301 5.05 -7.21 -29.00
N ILE A 302 4.09 -7.70 -29.78
CA ILE A 302 3.89 -7.32 -31.17
C ILE A 302 2.81 -6.24 -31.22
N ILE A 303 3.11 -5.10 -31.85
CA ILE A 303 2.17 -3.99 -31.97
C ILE A 303 1.96 -3.63 -33.43
N GLY A 304 0.71 -3.55 -33.86
CA GLY A 304 0.36 -3.22 -35.25
C GLY A 304 -1.11 -2.86 -35.40
N GLY A 305 -1.67 -3.16 -36.57
CA GLY A 305 -3.11 -3.12 -36.81
C GLY A 305 -3.85 -4.25 -36.10
N LYS A 306 -5.12 -4.44 -36.46
CA LYS A 306 -5.95 -5.52 -35.89
C LYS A 306 -5.36 -6.89 -36.24
N LYS A 307 -5.53 -7.87 -35.34
CA LYS A 307 -5.16 -9.26 -35.61
C LYS A 307 -5.93 -9.77 -36.82
N SER A 308 -5.19 -10.34 -37.77
CA SER A 308 -5.76 -11.03 -38.92
C SER A 308 -6.29 -12.40 -38.53
N SER A 309 -7.10 -13.00 -39.40
CA SER A 309 -7.74 -14.30 -39.16
C SER A 309 -6.76 -15.47 -39.01
N ASN A 310 -5.53 -15.33 -39.52
CA ASN A 310 -4.51 -16.37 -39.41
C ASN A 310 -3.58 -16.19 -38.21
N TYR A 311 -3.77 -15.14 -37.39
CA TYR A 311 -2.98 -14.98 -36.16
C TYR A 311 -3.32 -16.11 -35.18
N PRO A 312 -2.32 -16.75 -34.54
CA PRO A 312 -2.58 -17.92 -33.70
C PRO A 312 -3.33 -17.57 -32.41
N THR A 313 -4.41 -18.31 -32.16
CA THR A 313 -5.30 -18.12 -31.01
C THR A 313 -5.12 -19.17 -29.91
N GLU A 314 -4.48 -20.30 -30.22
CA GLU A 314 -4.29 -21.44 -29.32
C GLU A 314 -2.84 -21.95 -29.42
N ASN A 315 -2.35 -22.60 -28.35
CA ASN A 315 -1.01 -23.18 -28.27
C ASN A 315 0.14 -22.19 -28.53
N ASN A 316 -0.07 -20.94 -28.13
CA ASN A 316 0.93 -19.88 -28.26
C ASN A 316 2.12 -20.11 -27.33
N GLU A 317 3.32 -19.77 -27.79
CA GLU A 317 4.50 -19.76 -26.94
C GLU A 317 4.32 -18.75 -25.80
N PRO A 318 4.78 -19.09 -24.58
CA PRO A 318 4.56 -18.25 -23.42
C PRO A 318 5.20 -16.87 -23.58
N ASN A 319 4.60 -15.85 -22.97
CA ASN A 319 5.10 -14.46 -22.96
C ASN A 319 5.25 -13.82 -24.35
N ILE A 320 4.47 -14.26 -25.36
CA ILE A 320 4.27 -13.50 -26.61
C ILE A 320 2.85 -12.94 -26.59
N GLN A 321 2.73 -11.63 -26.76
CA GLN A 321 1.45 -10.94 -26.88
C GLN A 321 1.40 -10.12 -28.15
N ALA A 322 0.21 -9.98 -28.72
CA ALA A 322 -0.04 -9.05 -29.82
C ALA A 322 -1.20 -8.13 -29.44
N ARG A 323 -0.99 -6.83 -29.64
CA ARG A 323 -1.96 -5.78 -29.35
C ARG A 323 -2.05 -4.82 -30.52
N SER A 324 -3.23 -4.27 -30.77
CA SER A 324 -3.39 -3.22 -31.78
C SER A 324 -3.06 -1.85 -31.20
N PHE A 325 -2.67 -0.88 -32.04
CA PHE A 325 -2.49 0.50 -31.59
C PHE A 325 -3.77 1.06 -30.94
N ASP A 326 -4.94 0.82 -31.54
CA ASP A 326 -6.24 1.25 -31.00
C ASP A 326 -6.46 0.74 -29.57
N GLU A 327 -6.16 -0.54 -29.33
CA GLU A 327 -6.31 -1.16 -28.02
C GLU A 327 -5.38 -0.52 -26.97
N ILE A 328 -4.11 -0.28 -27.35
CA ILE A 328 -3.11 0.33 -26.46
C ILE A 328 -3.51 1.76 -26.11
N ILE A 329 -3.85 2.57 -27.12
CA ILE A 329 -4.25 3.97 -26.96
C ILE A 329 -5.50 4.06 -26.09
N SER A 330 -6.53 3.26 -26.40
CA SER A 330 -7.78 3.24 -25.63
C SER A 330 -7.53 2.83 -24.18
N THR A 331 -6.70 1.81 -23.94
CA THR A 331 -6.36 1.36 -22.58
C THR A 331 -5.62 2.45 -21.81
N ALA A 332 -4.60 3.06 -22.40
CA ALA A 332 -3.83 4.13 -21.78
C ALA A 332 -4.71 5.36 -21.46
N ARG A 333 -5.58 5.74 -22.41
CA ARG A 333 -6.52 6.85 -22.24
C ARG A 333 -7.50 6.56 -21.10
N TYR A 334 -8.05 5.35 -21.04
CA TYR A 334 -8.91 4.91 -19.95
C TYR A 334 -8.20 4.99 -18.58
N GLN A 335 -6.96 4.52 -18.49
CA GLN A 335 -6.16 4.58 -17.26
C GLN A 335 -5.93 6.02 -16.78
N ILE A 336 -5.60 6.95 -17.69
CA ILE A 336 -5.42 8.36 -17.33
C ILE A 336 -6.74 8.99 -16.88
N HIS A 337 -7.85 8.70 -17.57
CA HIS A 337 -9.15 9.20 -17.15
C HIS A 337 -9.58 8.63 -15.79
N TRP A 338 -9.23 7.39 -15.49
CA TRP A 338 -9.46 6.80 -14.17
C TRP A 338 -8.65 7.53 -13.09
N GLN A 339 -7.36 7.79 -13.34
CA GLN A 339 -6.50 8.58 -12.43
C GLN A 339 -7.10 9.96 -12.13
N LEU A 340 -7.62 10.65 -13.15
CA LEU A 340 -8.24 11.98 -13.01
C LEU A 340 -9.63 11.97 -12.34
N LYS A 341 -10.32 10.82 -12.27
CA LYS A 341 -11.66 10.72 -11.64
C LYS A 341 -11.62 10.57 -10.13
N THR A 342 -10.48 10.18 -9.57
CA THR A 342 -10.31 9.91 -8.13
C THR A 342 -10.27 11.16 -7.24
N ASP A 343 -10.25 12.35 -7.84
CA ASP A 343 -10.22 13.64 -7.12
C ASP A 343 -11.63 14.23 -6.83
N ARG A 344 -12.60 13.41 -6.43
CA ARG A 344 -13.94 13.88 -6.03
C ARG A 344 -14.30 13.52 -4.60
#